data_AF-A0A0X7BB83-F1
#
_entry.id   AF-A0A0X7BB83-F1
#
_cell.length_a   1.000
_cell.length_b   1.000
_cell.length_c   1.000
_cell.angle_alpha   90.00
_cell.angle_beta   90.00
_cell.angle_gamma   90.00
#
_symmetry.space_group_name_H-M   'P 1'
#
loop_
_entity.id
_entity.type
_entity.pdbx_description
1 polymer ?
#
loop_
_entity_poly.entity_id
_entity_poly.type
_entity_poly.pdbx_seq_one_letter_code
_entity_poly.pdbx_strand_id
1 'polypeptide(L)' 'METIKAIKPGPKPKTEGGNDDRRRRVNPETKPKHPDLKPHVHKPKD' A
#
# COMPACT_ATOMS: atom_id res chain seq x y z
N MET A 1 -8.27 -4.15 30.07
CA MET A 1 -7.24 -4.04 29.01
C MET A 1 -7.67 -2.91 28.09
N GLU A 2 -7.01 -1.77 28.14
CA GLU A 2 -7.35 -0.64 27.26
C GLU A 2 -6.82 -0.95 25.87
N THR A 3 -7.74 -1.14 24.92
CA THR A 3 -7.40 -1.32 23.50
C THR A 3 -6.88 0.00 22.96
N ILE A 4 -5.58 0.07 22.64
CA ILE A 4 -4.97 1.22 21.97
C ILE A 4 -5.70 1.43 20.64
N LYS A 5 -6.56 2.45 20.54
CA LYS A 5 -7.18 2.85 19.28
C LYS A 5 -6.11 3.49 18.41
N ALA A 6 -5.52 2.71 17.52
CA ALA A 6 -4.62 3.24 16.51
C ALA A 6 -5.35 4.30 15.68
N ILE A 7 -4.83 5.54 15.67
CA ILE A 7 -5.34 6.59 14.79
C ILE A 7 -5.17 6.07 13.36
N LYS A 8 -6.28 6.01 12.62
CA LYS A 8 -6.23 5.57 11.22
C LYS A 8 -5.30 6.52 10.45
N PRO A 9 -4.37 6.00 9.64
CA PRO A 9 -3.53 6.84 8.82
C PRO A 9 -4.41 7.70 7.90
N GLY A 10 -4.09 8.98 7.82
CA GLY A 10 -4.82 9.92 6.96
C GLY A 10 -4.70 9.57 5.47
N PRO A 11 -5.37 10.36 4.61
CA PRO A 11 -5.30 10.18 3.16
C PRO A 11 -3.86 10.17 2.65
N LYS A 12 -3.61 9.37 1.63
CA LYS A 12 -2.28 9.27 1.03
C LYS A 12 -1.87 10.63 0.44
N PRO A 13 -0.66 11.14 0.74
CA PRO A 13 -0.17 12.37 0.14
C PRO A 13 -0.14 12.29 -1.40
N LYS A 14 -0.40 13.42 -2.04
CA LYS A 14 -0.36 13.56 -3.50
C LYS A 14 1.03 14.02 -3.96
N THR A 15 1.41 13.65 -5.18
CA THR A 15 2.54 14.24 -5.90
C THR A 15 2.18 15.64 -6.40
N GLU A 16 3.17 16.38 -6.91
CA GLU A 16 2.96 17.70 -7.53
C GLU A 16 1.93 17.65 -8.68
N GLY A 17 1.85 16.52 -9.39
CA GLY A 17 0.85 16.27 -10.44
C GLY A 17 -0.51 15.75 -9.93
N GLY A 18 -0.78 15.81 -8.61
CA GLY A 18 -2.07 15.43 -8.03
C GLY A 18 -2.35 13.92 -7.92
N ASN A 19 -1.43 13.08 -8.38
CA ASN A 19 -1.54 11.62 -8.28
C ASN A 19 -1.12 11.13 -6.89
N ASP A 20 -1.61 9.96 -6.46
CA ASP A 20 -1.16 9.35 -5.21
C ASP A 20 0.35 9.06 -5.27
N ASP A 21 1.10 9.45 -4.23
CA ASP A 21 2.53 9.20 -4.16
C ASP A 21 2.82 7.69 -4.02
N ARG A 22 3.19 7.06 -5.14
CA ARG A 22 3.47 5.61 -5.24
C ARG A 22 4.61 5.15 -4.33
N ARG A 23 5.47 6.05 -3.82
CA ARG A 23 6.55 5.71 -2.87
C ARG A 23 6.03 5.37 -1.48
N ARG A 24 4.80 5.77 -1.14
CA ARG A 24 4.19 5.47 0.17
C ARG A 24 3.55 4.08 0.17
N ARG A 25 3.46 3.46 1.35
CA ARG A 25 2.71 2.19 1.56
C ARG A 25 1.25 2.34 1.14
N VAL A 26 0.63 1.24 0.72
CA VAL A 26 -0.82 1.14 0.53
C VAL A 26 -1.47 0.91 1.91
N ASN A 27 -2.51 1.68 2.24
CA ASN A 27 -3.24 1.49 3.49
C ASN A 27 -4.05 0.19 3.42
N PRO A 28 -4.21 -0.55 4.54
CA PRO A 28 -4.97 -1.81 4.54
C PRO A 28 -6.40 -1.66 4.01
N GLU A 29 -7.05 -0.54 4.29
CA GLU A 29 -8.42 -0.23 3.83
C GLU A 29 -8.51 -0.01 2.32
N THR A 30 -7.46 0.54 1.70
CA THR A 30 -7.43 0.78 0.24
C THR A 30 -6.77 -0.36 -0.52
N LYS A 31 -6.14 -1.33 0.17
CA LYS A 31 -5.49 -2.50 -0.42
C LYS A 31 -6.35 -3.23 -1.46
N PRO A 32 -7.66 -3.45 -1.27
CA PRO A 32 -8.50 -4.12 -2.28
C PRO A 32 -8.57 -3.41 -3.64
N LYS A 33 -8.29 -2.10 -3.70
CA LYS A 33 -8.27 -1.31 -4.95
C LYS A 33 -6.96 -1.46 -5.72
N HIS A 34 -5.94 -2.06 -5.10
CA HIS A 34 -4.62 -2.24 -5.69
C HIS A 34 -4.38 -3.74 -5.88
N PRO A 35 -4.44 -4.26 -7.12
CA PRO A 35 -4.19 -5.67 -7.37
C PRO A 35 -2.75 -6.04 -7.00
N ASP A 36 -2.57 -7.21 -6.38
CA ASP A 36 -1.25 -7.76 -6.15
C ASP A 36 -0.58 -8.10 -7.49
N LEU A 37 0.73 -7.88 -7.57
CA LEU A 37 1.52 -8.29 -8.72
C LEU A 37 1.50 -9.82 -8.82
N LYS A 38 1.54 -10.35 -10.05
CA LYS A 38 1.69 -11.79 -10.26
C LYS A 38 2.97 -12.26 -9.55
N PRO A 39 2.93 -13.40 -8.84
CA PRO A 39 4.12 -13.93 -8.19
C PRO A 39 5.19 -14.15 -9.26
N HIS A 40 6.39 -13.64 -9.00
CA HIS A 40 7.51 -13.87 -9.89
C HIS A 40 7.98 -15.33 -9.72
N VAL A 41 7.76 -16.15 -10.75
CA VAL A 41 8.30 -17.51 -10.81
C VAL A 41 9.73 -17.42 -11.32
N HIS A 42 10.71 -17.70 -10.46
CA HIS A 42 12.11 -17.80 -10.87
C HIS A 42 12.31 -19.09 -11.66
N LYS A 43 13.11 -19.04 -12.73
CA LYS A 43 13.55 -20.26 -13.41
C LYS A 43 14.66 -20.91 -12.57
N PRO A 44 14.67 -22.24 -12.42
CA PRO A 44 15.82 -22.92 -11.82
C PRO A 44 17.08 -22.61 -12.64
N LYS A 45 18.14 -22.10 -11.98
CA LYS A 45 19.45 -21.73 -12.55
C LYS A 45 19.52 -20.42 -13.37
N ASP A 46 18.59 -19.48 -13.18
CA ASP A 46 18.86 -18.06 -13.51
C ASP A 46 19.86 -17.45 -12.51
#